data_AF-A0A1I7H0H8-F1
#
_entry.id   AF-A0A1I7H0H8-F1
#
_cell.length_a   1.000
_cell.length_b   1.000
_cell.length_c   1.000
_cell.angle_alpha   90.00
_cell.angle_beta   90.00
_cell.angle_gamma   90.00
#
_symmetry.space_group_name_H-M   'P 1'
#
loop_
_entity.id
_entity.type
_entity.pdbx_description
1 polymer ?
#
loop_
_entity_poly.entity_id
_entity_poly.type
_entity_poly.pdbx_seq_one_letter_code
_entity_poly.pdbx_strand_id
1 'polypeptide(L)'
;MKNLRIKILLLFLIFLVVSCSTQKGLIRREKTEFGTVKYYVQTESKNDNYVKTELNDLNGEKRIVIKVADSVYYSLYSDGINKRTKKDKNSVYRLFYGEIPNEKDTQIAYQKLSELDSLILSKSDKILDSLKWNDFKRWNGAKAFEIEVVYYHGFPKNETFEPY
;
A
#
# COMPACT_ATOMS: atom_id res chain seq x y z
N MET A 1 -34.80 20.66 -36.45
CA MET A 1 -33.38 20.69 -36.03
C MET A 1 -33.13 21.07 -34.56
N LYS A 2 -33.97 21.88 -33.89
CA LYS A 2 -33.78 22.26 -32.47
C LYS A 2 -33.75 21.06 -31.49
N ASN A 3 -34.62 20.08 -31.68
CA ASN A 3 -34.67 18.88 -30.82
C ASN A 3 -33.44 17.96 -30.95
N LEU A 4 -32.75 17.97 -32.09
CA LEU A 4 -31.53 17.16 -32.27
C LEU A 4 -30.36 17.77 -31.48
N ARG A 5 -30.23 19.10 -31.49
CA ARG A 5 -29.22 19.82 -30.69
C ARG A 5 -29.44 19.64 -29.19
N ILE A 6 -30.70 19.68 -28.74
CA ILE A 6 -31.04 19.46 -27.32
C ILE A 6 -30.70 18.03 -26.89
N LYS A 7 -31.00 17.01 -27.72
CA LYS A 7 -30.66 15.62 -27.43
C LYS A 7 -29.14 15.38 -27.36
N ILE A 8 -28.37 15.99 -28.26
CA ILE A 8 -26.90 15.89 -28.24
C ILE A 8 -26.32 16.56 -26.99
N LEU A 9 -26.84 17.74 -26.61
CA LEU A 9 -26.42 18.44 -25.39
C LEU A 9 -26.72 17.61 -24.14
N LEU A 10 -27.89 16.98 -24.08
CA LEU A 10 -28.31 16.15 -22.95
C LEU A 10 -27.46 14.88 -22.84
N LEU A 11 -27.08 14.27 -23.97
CA LEU A 11 -26.16 13.13 -24.01
C LEU A 11 -24.77 13.53 -23.47
N PHE A 12 -24.26 14.69 -23.89
CA PHE A 12 -22.99 15.23 -23.40
C PHE A 12 -23.02 15.54 -21.90
N LEU A 13 -24.14 16.07 -21.41
CA LEU A 13 -24.34 16.36 -19.99
C LEU A 13 -24.36 15.07 -19.16
N ILE A 14 -25.01 14.01 -19.65
CA ILE A 14 -24.99 12.69 -19.00
C ILE A 14 -23.57 12.14 -18.96
N PHE A 15 -22.79 12.23 -20.04
CA PHE A 15 -21.39 11.80 -20.05
C PHE A 15 -20.51 12.55 -19.04
N LEU A 16 -20.79 13.83 -18.78
CA LEU A 16 -20.08 14.62 -17.77
C LEU A 16 -20.45 14.22 -16.33
N VAL A 17 -21.69 13.79 -16.09
CA VAL A 17 -22.18 13.40 -14.75
C VAL A 17 -21.77 11.97 -14.38
N VAL A 18 -21.53 11.08 -15.36
CA VAL A 18 -21.08 9.69 -15.12
C VAL A 18 -19.54 9.57 -15.18
N SER A 19 -18.79 10.65 -14.96
CA SER A 19 -17.35 10.53 -14.72
C SER A 19 -17.13 9.84 -13.37
N CYS A 20 -17.09 8.51 -13.41
CA CYS A 20 -16.79 7.67 -12.27
C CYS A 20 -15.35 7.95 -11.86
N SER A 21 -15.16 8.93 -10.97
CA SER A 21 -13.88 9.24 -10.36
C SER A 21 -13.40 8.01 -9.61
N THR A 22 -12.55 7.21 -10.25
CA THR A 22 -11.93 6.07 -9.58
C THR A 22 -11.13 6.60 -8.39
N GLN A 23 -11.39 6.09 -7.19
CA GLN A 23 -10.69 6.46 -5.95
C GLN A 23 -9.18 6.19 -5.97
N LYS A 24 -8.69 5.66 -7.09
CA LYS A 24 -7.32 5.27 -7.37
C LYS A 24 -6.88 5.81 -8.74
N GLY A 25 -5.85 6.65 -8.75
CA GLY A 25 -5.22 7.17 -9.97
C GLY A 25 -3.86 6.53 -10.19
N LEU A 26 -3.60 5.99 -11.38
CA LEU A 26 -2.26 5.53 -11.76
C LEU A 26 -1.36 6.75 -12.00
N ILE A 27 -0.26 6.85 -11.26
CA ILE A 27 0.68 7.97 -11.38
C ILE A 27 1.94 7.59 -12.17
N ARG A 28 2.35 6.32 -12.11
CA ARG A 28 3.56 5.85 -12.81
C ARG A 28 3.48 4.36 -13.09
N ARG A 29 4.03 3.95 -14.23
CA ARG A 29 4.24 2.54 -14.60
C ARG A 29 5.62 2.40 -15.22
N GLU A 30 6.36 1.38 -14.82
CA GLU A 30 7.70 1.10 -15.34
C GLU A 30 8.00 -0.40 -15.34
N LYS A 31 8.94 -0.81 -16.19
CA LYS A 31 9.50 -2.17 -16.18
C LYS A 31 10.84 -2.15 -15.44
N THR A 32 11.07 -3.17 -14.63
CA THR A 32 12.30 -3.42 -13.87
C THR A 32 12.70 -4.89 -14.05
N GLU A 33 13.88 -5.26 -13.56
CA GLU A 33 14.31 -6.67 -13.51
C GLU A 33 13.38 -7.55 -12.65
N PHE A 34 12.71 -6.95 -11.65
CA PHE A 34 11.70 -7.59 -10.81
C PHE A 34 10.29 -7.60 -11.41
N GLY A 35 10.14 -7.18 -12.67
CA GLY A 35 8.88 -7.13 -13.39
C GLY A 35 8.28 -5.72 -13.51
N THR A 36 6.98 -5.66 -13.80
CA THR A 36 6.28 -4.37 -13.97
C THR A 36 5.91 -3.80 -12.61
N VAL A 37 6.32 -2.55 -12.37
CA VAL A 37 5.95 -1.78 -11.18
C VAL A 37 4.92 -0.72 -11.57
N LYS A 38 3.82 -0.63 -10.80
CA LYS A 38 2.75 0.35 -10.98
C LYS A 38 2.54 1.10 -9.66
N TYR A 39 2.58 2.42 -9.72
CA TYR A 39 2.36 3.31 -8.59
C TYR A 39 1.02 3.99 -8.76
N TYR A 40 0.25 4.03 -7.68
CA TYR A 40 -1.07 4.62 -7.66
C TYR A 40 -1.21 5.54 -6.46
N VAL A 41 -1.87 6.68 -6.66
CA VAL A 41 -2.45 7.44 -5.56
C VAL A 41 -3.83 6.88 -5.28
N GLN A 42 -4.11 6.57 -4.02
CA GLN A 42 -5.44 6.16 -3.57
C GLN A 42 -5.92 7.11 -2.48
N THR A 43 -7.11 7.67 -2.66
CA THR A 43 -7.86 8.43 -1.67
C THR A 43 -8.95 7.51 -1.14
N GLU A 44 -8.85 7.04 0.10
CA GLU A 44 -9.87 6.14 0.64
C GLU A 44 -11.18 6.91 0.89
N SER A 45 -12.25 6.51 0.19
CA SER A 45 -13.61 6.79 0.67
C SER A 45 -14.05 5.57 1.47
N LYS A 46 -14.39 5.77 2.74
CA LYS A 46 -15.05 4.94 3.78
C LYS A 46 -15.50 3.47 3.57
N ASN A 47 -15.41 2.82 2.41
CA ASN A 47 -16.19 1.61 2.13
C ASN A 47 -15.55 0.62 1.13
N ASP A 48 -14.28 0.27 1.30
CA ASP A 48 -13.72 -0.94 0.70
C ASP A 48 -13.32 -1.90 1.83
N ASN A 49 -13.55 -3.21 1.65
CA ASN A 49 -13.33 -4.34 2.57
C ASN A 49 -11.89 -4.43 3.13
N TYR A 50 -11.49 -3.43 3.90
CA TYR A 50 -10.19 -3.33 4.54
C TYR A 50 -10.34 -3.82 5.97
N VAL A 51 -9.45 -4.72 6.37
CA VAL A 51 -9.39 -5.14 7.77
C VAL A 51 -8.79 -3.99 8.55
N LYS A 52 -9.67 -3.29 9.27
CA LYS A 52 -9.29 -2.29 10.27
C LYS A 52 -8.39 -2.97 11.29
N THR A 53 -7.15 -2.50 11.38
CA THR A 53 -6.28 -2.77 12.51
C THR A 53 -6.24 -1.50 13.37
N GLU A 54 -5.88 -1.61 14.66
CA GLU A 54 -5.78 -0.45 15.58
C GLU A 54 -4.88 0.68 15.04
N LEU A 55 -4.02 0.36 14.06
CA LEU A 55 -3.05 1.27 13.42
C LEU A 55 -3.57 1.95 12.14
N ASN A 56 -4.73 1.53 11.60
CA ASN A 56 -5.29 2.09 10.35
C ASN A 56 -6.60 2.89 10.58
N ASP A 57 -6.92 3.24 11.84
CA ASP A 57 -8.21 3.88 12.20
C ASP A 57 -8.20 5.42 12.10
N LEU A 58 -7.38 6.00 11.23
CA LEU A 58 -7.43 7.42 10.92
C LEU A 58 -8.27 7.67 9.67
N ASN A 59 -9.48 8.18 9.91
CA ASN A 59 -10.43 8.64 8.90
C ASN A 59 -9.77 9.40 7.74
N GLY A 60 -9.81 8.84 6.53
CA GLY A 60 -9.65 9.59 5.28
C GLY A 60 -8.23 9.72 4.71
N GLU A 61 -7.33 8.77 4.99
CA GLU A 61 -5.96 8.91 4.52
C GLU A 61 -5.76 8.67 3.02
N LYS A 62 -5.01 9.59 2.40
CA LYS A 62 -4.36 9.39 1.10
C LYS A 62 -3.22 8.42 1.30
N ARG A 63 -3.03 7.50 0.35
CA ARG A 63 -1.87 6.61 0.34
C ARG A 63 -1.31 6.43 -1.05
N ILE A 64 -0.04 6.03 -1.13
CA ILE A 64 0.53 5.47 -2.36
C ILE A 64 0.45 3.96 -2.29
N VAL A 65 -0.16 3.35 -3.31
CA VAL A 65 -0.18 1.89 -3.49
C VAL A 65 0.76 1.53 -4.64
N ILE A 66 1.67 0.60 -4.37
CA ILE A 66 2.67 0.14 -5.33
C ILE A 66 2.43 -1.34 -5.57
N LYS A 67 2.31 -1.73 -6.84
CA LYS A 67 2.15 -3.13 -7.25
C LYS A 67 3.37 -3.55 -8.06
N VAL A 68 4.03 -4.62 -7.65
CA VAL A 68 5.16 -5.23 -8.36
C VAL A 68 4.72 -6.60 -8.89
N ALA A 69 4.77 -6.77 -10.21
CA ALA A 69 4.39 -8.01 -10.92
C ALA A 69 3.02 -8.59 -10.48
N ASP A 70 2.15 -7.73 -9.97
CA ASP A 70 0.88 -8.10 -9.33
C ASP A 70 1.00 -9.20 -8.25
N SER A 71 2.16 -9.31 -7.58
CA SER A 71 2.46 -10.31 -6.54
C SER A 71 2.92 -9.71 -5.21
N VAL A 72 3.59 -8.55 -5.25
CA VAL A 72 4.03 -7.80 -4.08
C VAL A 72 3.37 -6.42 -4.08
N TYR A 73 2.91 -6.00 -2.91
CA TYR A 73 2.17 -4.78 -2.70
C TYR A 73 2.83 -3.95 -1.61
N TYR A 74 3.06 -2.67 -1.88
CA TYR A 74 3.47 -1.71 -0.86
C TYR A 74 2.38 -0.65 -0.69
N SER A 75 2.21 -0.18 0.53
CA SER A 75 1.31 0.92 0.89
C SER A 75 2.08 1.91 1.75
N LEU A 76 2.14 3.16 1.31
CA LEU A 76 2.82 4.25 2.00
C LEU A 76 1.77 5.20 2.56
N TYR A 77 1.89 5.48 3.84
CA TYR A 77 1.03 6.34 4.64
C TYR A 77 1.83 7.48 5.27
N SER A 78 1.12 8.36 5.97
CA SER A 78 1.69 9.44 6.77
C SER A 78 2.65 8.89 7.86
N ASP A 79 2.27 7.78 8.48
CA ASP A 79 2.88 7.23 9.69
C ASP A 79 3.70 5.95 9.47
N GLY A 80 3.51 5.28 8.32
CA GLY A 80 4.08 3.97 8.09
C GLY A 80 4.21 3.56 6.62
N ILE A 81 5.06 2.56 6.39
CA ILE A 81 5.18 1.88 5.10
C ILE A 81 5.00 0.40 5.32
N ASN A 82 4.02 -0.18 4.62
CA ASN A 82 3.63 -1.58 4.75
C ASN A 82 3.87 -2.32 3.45
N LYS A 83 4.27 -3.58 3.55
CA LYS A 83 4.42 -4.52 2.44
C LYS A 83 3.55 -5.75 2.69
N ARG A 84 3.00 -6.30 1.61
CA ARG A 84 2.24 -7.56 1.59
C ARG A 84 2.61 -8.35 0.36
N THR A 85 2.54 -9.67 0.45
CA THR A 85 2.79 -10.59 -0.66
C THR A 85 1.56 -11.44 -0.92
N LYS A 86 1.39 -11.93 -2.16
CA LYS A 86 0.35 -12.92 -2.47
C LYS A 86 0.61 -14.29 -1.83
N LYS A 87 1.88 -14.61 -1.58
CA LYS A 87 2.31 -15.89 -1.01
C LYS A 87 1.88 -15.98 0.45
N ASP A 88 2.09 -14.91 1.21
CA ASP A 88 1.86 -14.87 2.66
C ASP A 88 0.72 -13.89 2.97
N LYS A 89 -0.51 -14.31 2.63
CA LYS A 89 -1.71 -13.44 2.72
C LYS A 89 -2.03 -12.98 4.15
N ASN A 90 -1.53 -13.70 5.14
CA ASN A 90 -1.76 -13.45 6.57
C ASN A 90 -0.61 -12.67 7.21
N SER A 91 0.37 -12.20 6.44
CA SER A 91 1.50 -11.43 6.97
C SER A 91 1.48 -10.00 6.44
N VAL A 92 1.73 -9.07 7.34
CA VAL A 92 2.00 -7.66 7.03
C VAL A 92 3.44 -7.37 7.43
N TYR A 93 4.18 -6.78 6.52
CA TYR A 93 5.58 -6.45 6.71
C TYR A 93 5.65 -4.94 6.92
N ARG A 94 5.89 -4.48 8.14
CA ARG A 94 5.95 -3.05 8.50
C ARG A 94 7.38 -2.56 8.50
N LEU A 95 7.67 -1.47 7.81
CA LEU A 95 9.02 -0.96 7.71
C LEU A 95 9.55 -0.52 9.08
N PHE A 96 10.70 -1.07 9.48
CA PHE A 96 11.28 -0.95 10.81
C PHE A 96 12.56 -0.10 10.82
N TYR A 97 12.64 0.83 11.77
CA TYR A 97 13.69 1.86 11.86
C TYR A 97 14.62 1.66 13.07
N GLY A 98 14.34 0.69 13.92
CA GLY A 98 15.16 0.39 15.09
C GLY A 98 16.36 -0.49 14.76
N GLU A 99 17.07 -0.89 15.81
CA GLU A 99 18.06 -1.96 15.72
C GLU A 99 17.36 -3.30 15.76
N ILE A 100 17.74 -4.20 14.85
CA ILE A 100 17.22 -5.56 14.84
C ILE A 100 17.81 -6.26 16.08
N PRO A 101 17.00 -6.87 16.95
CA PRO A 101 17.50 -7.59 18.11
C PRO A 101 18.54 -8.66 17.73
N ASN A 102 19.54 -8.87 18.59
CA ASN A 102 20.57 -9.88 18.36
C ASN A 102 20.14 -11.30 18.81
N GLU A 103 19.03 -11.39 19.53
CA GLU A 103 18.42 -12.64 19.99
C GLU A 103 17.83 -13.41 18.80
N LYS A 104 18.24 -14.67 18.63
CA LYS A 104 17.90 -15.49 17.46
C LYS A 104 16.38 -15.62 17.28
N ASP A 105 15.66 -15.85 18.36
CA ASP A 105 14.21 -16.11 18.32
C ASP A 105 13.42 -14.84 18.03
N THR A 106 13.99 -13.66 18.29
CA THR A 106 13.39 -12.38 17.94
C THR A 106 13.73 -11.97 16.50
N GLN A 107 14.88 -12.39 15.97
CA GLN A 107 15.28 -12.08 14.58
C GLN A 107 14.33 -12.66 13.54
N ILE A 108 13.62 -13.76 13.84
CA ILE A 108 12.65 -14.36 12.91
C ILE A 108 11.48 -13.41 12.58
N ALA A 109 11.19 -12.47 13.47
CA ALA A 109 10.17 -11.44 13.26
C ALA A 109 10.64 -10.31 12.34
N TYR A 110 11.91 -10.31 11.89
CA TYR A 110 12.47 -9.26 11.05
C TYR A 110 12.98 -9.79 9.72
N GLN A 111 12.45 -9.23 8.64
CA GLN A 111 12.94 -9.46 7.28
C GLN A 111 13.83 -8.30 6.83
N LYS A 112 15.13 -8.55 6.60
CA LYS A 112 16.01 -7.56 5.99
C LYS A 112 15.48 -7.08 4.63
N LEU A 113 15.73 -5.81 4.31
CA LEU A 113 15.34 -5.23 3.03
C LEU A 113 16.07 -5.95 1.89
N SER A 114 15.29 -6.46 0.93
CA SER A 114 15.83 -6.99 -0.32
C SER A 114 16.23 -5.85 -1.28
N GLU A 115 16.89 -6.21 -2.38
CA GLU A 115 17.18 -5.27 -3.47
C GLU A 115 15.90 -4.68 -4.06
N LEU A 116 14.85 -5.51 -4.24
CA LEU A 116 13.54 -5.06 -4.65
C LEU A 116 12.97 -4.03 -3.67
N ASP A 117 13.00 -4.33 -2.36
CA ASP A 117 12.48 -3.42 -1.34
C ASP A 117 13.21 -2.07 -1.42
N SER A 118 14.55 -2.11 -1.47
CA SER A 118 15.39 -0.92 -1.55
C SER A 118 15.11 -0.08 -2.80
N LEU A 119 14.92 -0.73 -3.96
CA LEU A 119 14.56 -0.09 -5.22
C LEU A 119 13.20 0.63 -5.11
N ILE A 120 12.20 -0.06 -4.59
CA ILE A 120 10.84 0.48 -4.46
C ILE A 120 10.82 1.65 -3.49
N LEU A 121 11.43 1.50 -2.31
CA LEU A 121 11.47 2.54 -1.28
C LEU A 121 12.19 3.81 -1.79
N SER A 122 13.36 3.65 -2.42
CA SER A 122 14.12 4.77 -3.00
C SER A 122 13.34 5.52 -4.08
N LYS A 123 12.59 4.79 -4.92
CA LYS A 123 11.75 5.42 -5.95
C LYS A 123 10.51 6.08 -5.38
N SER A 124 9.98 5.53 -4.30
CA SER A 124 8.79 6.06 -3.64
C SER A 124 9.07 7.44 -3.04
N ASP A 125 10.25 7.65 -2.45
CA ASP A 125 10.67 8.97 -1.98
C ASP A 125 10.68 10.02 -3.10
N LYS A 126 11.24 9.68 -4.27
CA LYS A 126 11.23 10.57 -5.44
C LYS A 126 9.82 10.91 -5.91
N ILE A 127 8.89 9.96 -5.80
CA ILE A 127 7.48 10.17 -6.14
C ILE A 127 6.83 11.10 -5.12
N LEU A 128 7.05 10.88 -3.82
CA LEU A 128 6.55 11.76 -2.76
C LEU A 128 7.05 13.20 -2.94
N ASP A 129 8.33 13.36 -3.29
CA ASP A 129 8.93 14.67 -3.58
C ASP A 129 8.26 15.33 -4.79
N SER A 130 8.03 14.58 -5.88
CA SER A 130 7.32 15.07 -7.06
C SER A 130 5.88 15.48 -6.77
N LEU A 131 5.23 14.84 -5.79
CA LEU A 131 3.87 15.16 -5.36
C LEU A 131 3.85 16.27 -4.29
N LYS A 132 5.01 16.68 -3.76
CA LYS A 132 5.18 17.60 -2.63
C LYS A 132 4.48 17.09 -1.35
N TRP A 133 4.48 15.77 -1.15
CA TRP A 133 3.88 15.11 0.02
C TRP A 133 4.93 14.88 1.09
N ASN A 134 5.17 15.94 1.87
CA ASN A 134 6.26 15.98 2.85
C ASN A 134 5.89 15.37 4.21
N ASP A 135 4.59 15.15 4.45
CA ASP A 135 3.99 14.56 5.64
C ASP A 135 3.98 13.02 5.62
N PHE A 136 4.44 12.41 4.53
CA PHE A 136 4.53 10.95 4.40
C PHE A 136 5.79 10.37 5.03
N LYS A 137 5.65 9.18 5.61
CA LYS A 137 6.78 8.43 6.15
C LYS A 137 7.81 8.16 5.05
N ARG A 138 9.08 8.46 5.34
CA ARG A 138 10.23 8.23 4.45
C ARG A 138 11.02 7.04 4.93
N TRP A 139 11.59 6.27 4.01
CA TRP A 139 12.31 5.03 4.34
C TRP A 139 13.71 5.24 4.92
N ASN A 140 14.26 6.45 4.85
CA ASN A 140 15.60 6.77 5.37
C ASN A 140 15.74 6.30 6.84
N GLY A 141 16.78 5.52 7.11
CA GLY A 141 17.04 4.94 8.44
C GLY A 141 16.36 3.59 8.69
N ALA A 142 15.48 3.11 7.80
CA ALA A 142 14.92 1.78 7.91
C ALA A 142 15.96 0.68 7.63
N LYS A 143 15.91 -0.41 8.40
CA LYS A 143 16.86 -1.53 8.31
C LYS A 143 16.22 -2.85 7.87
N ALA A 144 14.92 -3.02 8.15
CA ALA A 144 14.18 -4.25 7.90
C ALA A 144 12.68 -3.97 7.80
N PHE A 145 11.92 -5.01 7.53
CA PHE A 145 10.51 -5.10 7.87
C PHE A 145 10.34 -5.93 9.13
N GLU A 146 9.51 -5.47 10.05
CA GLU A 146 8.93 -6.27 11.13
C GLU A 146 7.70 -7.02 10.58
N ILE A 147 7.57 -8.30 10.94
CA ILE A 147 6.54 -9.21 10.42
C ILE A 147 5.42 -9.29 11.45
N GLU A 148 4.25 -8.79 11.09
CA GLU A 148 3.01 -8.94 11.85
C GLU A 148 2.16 -10.04 11.22
N VAL A 149 1.83 -11.07 12.00
CA VAL A 149 0.91 -12.15 11.58
C VAL A 149 -0.52 -11.76 11.94
N VAL A 150 -1.39 -11.69 10.94
CA VAL A 150 -2.80 -11.29 11.06
C VAL A 150 -3.69 -12.53 11.03
N TYR A 151 -4.35 -12.81 12.17
CA TYR A 151 -5.33 -13.88 12.31
C TYR A 151 -6.75 -13.35 12.06
N TYR A 152 -7.24 -13.49 10.83
CA TYR A 152 -8.57 -12.98 10.43
C TYR A 152 -9.76 -13.64 11.15
N HIS A 153 -9.56 -14.81 11.79
CA HIS A 153 -10.62 -15.56 12.48
C HIS A 153 -10.39 -15.69 14.00
N GLY A 154 -9.53 -14.85 14.57
CA GLY A 154 -9.08 -14.95 15.96
C GLY A 154 -7.93 -15.93 16.13
N PHE A 155 -7.25 -15.86 17.29
CA PHE A 155 -6.18 -16.79 17.63
C PHE A 155 -6.74 -18.22 17.68
N PRO A 156 -6.06 -19.24 17.14
CA PRO A 156 -6.56 -20.60 17.21
C PRO A 156 -6.76 -20.98 18.68
N LYS A 157 -7.99 -21.30 19.08
CA LYS A 157 -8.32 -21.57 20.49
C LYS A 157 -7.56 -22.78 21.09
N ASN A 158 -7.01 -23.64 20.23
CA ASN A 158 -6.39 -24.92 20.59
C ASN A 158 -4.97 -25.09 20.04
N GLU A 159 -4.36 -24.07 19.45
CA GLU A 159 -2.92 -24.14 19.13
C GLU A 159 -2.15 -23.45 20.26
N THR A 160 -1.40 -24.24 21.01
CA THR A 160 -0.37 -23.72 21.91
C THR A 160 0.68 -23.02 21.05
N PHE A 161 0.90 -21.74 21.31
CA PHE A 161 2.08 -21.04 20.82
C PHE A 161 3.30 -21.72 21.46
N GLU A 162 4.04 -22.50 20.68
CA GLU A 162 5.38 -22.94 21.05
C GLU A 162 6.34 -21.84 20.57
N PRO A 163 6.80 -20.92 21.44
CA PRO A 163 7.95 -20.11 21.10
C PRO A 163 9.13 -21.07 20.89
N TYR A 164 9.75 -21.00 19.71
CA TYR A 164 11.02 -21.65 19.45
C TYR A 164 12.12 -21.04 20.33
#